data_AF-A0A8S9WL36-F1
#
_entry.id   AF-A0A8S9WL36-F1
#
_cell.length_a   1.000
_cell.length_b   1.000
_cell.length_c   1.000
_cell.angle_alpha   90.00
_cell.angle_beta   90.00
_cell.angle_gamma   90.00
#
_symmetry.space_group_name_H-M   'P 1'
#
loop_
_entity.id
_entity.type
_entity.pdbx_description
1 polymer ?
#
loop_
_entity_poly.entity_id
_entity_poly.type
_entity_poly.pdbx_seq_one_letter_code
_entity_poly.pdbx_strand_id
1 'polypeptide(L)'
;CAGTGGHSEHVIFWNVSCTVAEETWLGYQEAEWTYIHFSVPFKLVADEQYSFSIRTGSYPQVIHGPTLSTANGTMNCTEFVDANGKRYDDWLPAIRLE
;
A
#
# COMPACT_ATOMS: atom_id res chain seq x y z
N CYS A 1 11.15 -5.88 -1.37
CA CYS A 1 10.87 -6.99 -2.29
C CYS A 1 10.30 -6.42 -3.59
N ALA A 2 10.79 -6.84 -4.75
CA ALA A 2 10.20 -6.44 -6.03
C ALA A 2 8.90 -7.22 -6.23
N GLY A 3 7.78 -6.52 -6.47
CA GLY A 3 6.51 -7.16 -6.86
C GLY A 3 5.58 -7.62 -5.73
N THR A 4 5.81 -7.24 -4.47
CA THR A 4 4.83 -7.47 -3.40
C THR A 4 3.80 -6.35 -3.43
N GLY A 5 2.52 -6.71 -3.59
CA GLY A 5 1.38 -5.79 -3.67
C GLY A 5 1.44 -4.75 -2.55
N GLY A 6 1.85 -3.55 -2.91
CA GLY A 6 1.96 -2.42 -2.01
C GLY A 6 0.67 -1.59 -2.01
N HIS A 7 0.62 -0.61 -1.12
CA HIS A 7 -0.37 0.45 -1.17
C HIS A 7 0.30 1.74 -1.67
N SER A 8 -0.51 2.64 -2.22
CA SER A 8 -0.06 4.01 -2.44
C SER A 8 0.08 4.70 -1.09
N GLU A 9 1.27 5.23 -0.79
CA GLU A 9 1.56 6.01 0.43
C GLU A 9 1.31 7.49 0.21
N HIS A 10 1.59 8.00 -0.99
CA HIS A 10 1.53 9.41 -1.33
C HIS A 10 1.33 9.59 -2.82
N VAL A 11 0.48 10.55 -3.20
CA VAL A 11 0.25 10.95 -4.58
C VAL A 11 0.32 12.47 -4.66
N ILE A 12 1.09 12.97 -5.62
CA ILE A 12 1.16 14.41 -5.92
C ILE A 12 1.11 14.64 -7.43
N PHE A 13 0.34 15.65 -7.82
CA PHE A 13 0.26 16.21 -9.16
C PHE A 13 0.73 17.66 -9.12
N TRP A 14 1.61 18.05 -10.05
CA TRP A 14 2.10 19.42 -10.13
C TRP A 14 2.39 19.81 -11.58
N ASN A 15 2.48 21.11 -11.83
CA ASN A 15 3.01 21.66 -13.08
C ASN A 15 4.20 22.58 -12.76
N VAL A 16 4.66 23.34 -13.75
CA VAL A 16 5.78 24.28 -13.59
C VAL A 16 5.51 25.41 -12.59
N SER A 17 4.25 25.68 -12.25
CA SER A 17 3.85 26.83 -11.45
C SER A 17 3.42 26.48 -10.03
N CYS A 18 2.80 25.32 -9.82
CA CYS A 18 2.31 24.92 -8.50
C CYS A 18 2.00 23.41 -8.37
N THR A 19 1.78 22.99 -7.12
CA THR A 19 1.10 21.74 -6.78
C THR A 19 -0.39 21.88 -7.07
N VAL A 20 -0.95 20.93 -7.82
CA VAL A 20 -2.37 20.90 -8.20
C VAL A 20 -3.18 20.09 -7.20
N ALA A 21 -2.64 18.95 -6.77
CA ALA A 21 -3.26 18.08 -5.79
C ALA A 21 -2.19 17.23 -5.11
N GLU A 22 -2.36 17.00 -3.82
CA GLU A 22 -1.45 16.19 -3.01
C GLU A 22 -2.25 15.52 -1.89
N GLU A 23 -2.10 14.21 -1.76
CA GLU A 23 -2.73 13.44 -0.69
C GLU A 23 -1.80 12.33 -0.21
N THR A 24 -1.98 11.93 1.05
CA THR A 24 -1.20 10.88 1.71
C THR A 24 -2.13 9.83 2.28
N TRP A 25 -1.68 8.59 2.30
CA TRP A 25 -2.41 7.50 2.95
C TRP A 25 -2.57 7.75 4.45
N LEU A 26 -3.82 7.72 4.93
CA LEU A 26 -4.18 7.98 6.32
C LEU A 26 -4.23 6.71 7.18
N GLY A 27 -3.53 5.66 6.75
CA GLY A 27 -3.54 4.36 7.41
C GLY A 27 -4.72 3.47 7.02
N TYR A 28 -4.84 2.34 7.71
CA TYR A 28 -5.91 1.37 7.47
C TYR A 28 -7.26 1.91 7.98
N GLN A 29 -8.05 2.48 7.08
CA GLN A 29 -9.45 2.84 7.31
C GLN A 29 -10.34 1.61 7.13
N GLU A 30 -11.43 1.49 7.89
CA GLU A 30 -12.23 0.25 7.98
C GLU A 30 -12.83 -0.26 6.65
N ALA A 31 -12.97 0.61 5.63
CA ALA A 31 -13.56 0.25 4.34
C ALA A 31 -12.74 0.66 3.09
N GLU A 32 -11.84 1.64 3.21
CA GLU A 32 -11.23 2.34 2.06
C GLU A 32 -9.68 2.34 2.15
N TRP A 33 -9.06 1.26 2.65
CA TRP A 33 -7.61 1.19 2.85
C TRP A 33 -6.81 0.99 1.56
N THR A 34 -7.46 0.70 0.44
CA THR A 34 -6.84 0.42 -0.87
C THR A 34 -6.65 1.66 -1.74
N TYR A 35 -7.26 2.79 -1.38
CA TYR A 35 -7.26 4.01 -2.20
C TYR A 35 -6.70 5.21 -1.45
N ILE A 36 -6.10 6.14 -2.19
CA ILE A 36 -5.89 7.51 -1.71
C ILE A 36 -7.03 8.34 -2.28
N HIS A 37 -7.79 8.97 -1.39
CA HIS A 37 -8.94 9.80 -1.74
C HIS A 37 -8.55 11.28 -1.72
N PHE A 38 -8.85 11.97 -2.82
CA PHE A 38 -8.74 13.43 -2.88
C PHE A 38 -10.03 14.04 -2.33
N SER A 39 -9.95 14.55 -1.11
CA SER A 39 -11.08 15.17 -0.43
C SER A 39 -11.56 16.45 -1.13
N VAL A 40 -10.65 17.11 -1.85
CA VAL A 40 -10.92 18.33 -2.61
C VAL A 40 -10.82 18.03 -4.11
N PRO A 41 -11.88 18.31 -4.89
CA PRO A 41 -11.82 18.14 -6.34
C PRO A 41 -10.87 19.17 -6.95
N PHE A 42 -10.04 18.71 -7.89
CA PHE A 42 -9.13 19.55 -8.64
C PHE A 42 -9.38 19.41 -10.15
N LYS A 43 -8.84 20.33 -10.94
CA LYS A 43 -9.00 20.36 -12.40
C LYS A 43 -7.65 20.33 -13.07
N LEU A 44 -7.55 19.56 -14.14
CA LEU A 44 -6.45 19.62 -15.10
C LEU A 44 -6.96 20.34 -16.34
N VAL A 45 -6.22 21.34 -16.79
CA VAL A 45 -6.57 22.14 -17.96
C VAL A 45 -6.12 21.39 -19.22
N ALA A 46 -6.95 21.43 -20.26
CA ALA A 46 -6.60 20.85 -21.55
C ALA A 46 -5.33 21.50 -22.11
N ASP A 47 -4.50 20.71 -22.79
CA ASP A 47 -3.24 21.13 -23.41
C ASP A 47 -2.15 21.65 -22.43
N GLU A 48 -2.32 21.44 -21.12
CA GLU A 48 -1.26 21.65 -20.13
C GLU A 48 -0.53 20.35 -19.80
N GLN A 49 0.77 20.47 -19.48
CA GLN A 49 1.59 19.35 -19.04
C GLN A 49 1.70 19.32 -17.52
N TYR A 50 1.35 18.16 -16.95
CA TYR A 50 1.46 17.89 -15.53
C TYR A 50 2.44 16.75 -15.30
N SER A 51 3.23 16.87 -14.25
CA SER A 51 4.02 15.78 -13.68
C SER A 51 3.26 15.18 -12.50
N PHE A 52 3.50 13.90 -12.25
CA PHE A 52 2.95 13.22 -11.10
C PHE A 52 3.98 12.28 -10.49
N SER A 53 3.80 11.99 -9.21
CA SER A 53 4.59 11.04 -8.45
C SER A 53 3.63 10.24 -7.59
N ILE A 54 3.78 8.92 -7.66
CA ILE A 54 3.08 7.98 -6.80
C ILE A 54 4.16 7.24 -6.04
N ARG A 55 4.19 7.44 -4.73
CA ARG A 55 5.05 6.66 -3.85
C ARG A 55 4.25 5.47 -3.34
N THR A 56 4.82 4.27 -3.49
CA THR A 56 4.22 3.02 -3.01
C THR A 56 5.01 2.45 -1.86
N GLY A 57 4.32 1.89 -0.87
CA GLY A 57 4.88 1.18 0.27
C GLY A 57 4.42 -0.26 0.30
N SER A 58 5.22 -1.15 0.89
CA SER A 58 4.70 -2.47 1.28
C SER A 58 3.74 -2.31 2.46
N TYR A 59 2.71 -3.14 2.56
CA TYR A 59 1.83 -3.11 3.72
C TYR A 59 2.65 -3.38 5.00
N PRO A 60 2.62 -2.49 6.00
CA PRO A 60 3.47 -2.62 7.20
C PRO A 60 3.15 -3.86 8.04
N GLN A 61 2.01 -4.50 7.80
CA GLN A 61 1.58 -5.73 8.49
C GLN A 61 1.97 -7.02 7.76
N VAL A 62 2.61 -6.95 6.57
CA VAL A 62 3.05 -8.14 5.85
C VAL A 62 4.52 -8.42 6.18
N ILE A 63 4.76 -9.57 6.79
CA ILE A 63 6.12 -10.00 7.13
C ILE A 63 6.62 -10.88 5.98
N HIS A 64 7.55 -10.32 5.21
CA HIS A 64 8.19 -11.01 4.09
C HIS A 64 9.28 -11.98 4.57
N GLY A 65 8.87 -12.95 5.37
CA GLY A 65 9.72 -14.04 5.84
C GLY A 65 8.89 -15.14 6.50
N PRO A 66 9.46 -16.36 6.63
CA PRO A 66 8.74 -17.51 7.15
C PRO A 66 8.48 -17.40 8.66
N THR A 67 9.23 -16.56 9.38
CA THR A 67 9.17 -16.47 10.84
C THR A 67 9.06 -15.03 11.34
N LEU A 68 8.33 -14.87 12.44
CA LEU A 68 8.26 -13.62 13.22
C LEU A 68 8.48 -13.96 14.69
N SER A 69 9.57 -13.44 15.26
CA SER A 69 9.80 -13.48 16.69
C SER A 69 9.24 -12.23 17.36
N THR A 70 8.43 -12.43 18.40
CA THR A 70 7.84 -11.39 19.24
C THR A 70 8.26 -11.60 20.68
N ALA A 71 7.98 -10.63 21.56
CA ALA A 71 8.21 -10.79 23.01
C ALA A 71 7.44 -11.98 23.62
N ASN A 72 6.35 -12.44 22.97
CA ASN A 72 5.47 -13.48 23.49
C ASN A 72 5.65 -14.85 22.81
N GLY A 73 6.60 -14.97 21.87
CA GLY A 73 6.86 -16.22 21.16
C GLY A 73 7.23 -16.02 19.69
N THR A 74 7.43 -17.14 19.00
CA THR A 74 7.77 -17.15 17.57
C THR A 74 6.62 -17.74 16.76
N MET A 75 6.17 -16.99 15.76
CA MET A 75 5.28 -17.50 14.72
C MET A 75 6.11 -18.03 13.55
N ASN A 76 5.68 -19.16 12.99
CA ASN A 76 6.31 -19.80 11.84
C ASN A 76 5.22 -20.17 10.82
N CYS A 77 5.36 -19.72 9.57
CA CYS A 77 4.51 -20.12 8.47
C CYS A 77 5.12 -21.34 7.79
N THR A 78 4.42 -22.48 7.84
CA THR A 78 4.80 -23.67 7.06
C THR A 78 4.19 -23.65 5.67
N GLU A 79 2.96 -23.14 5.55
CA GLU A 79 2.22 -23.03 4.31
C GLU A 79 1.05 -22.05 4.46
N PHE A 80 0.82 -21.24 3.43
CA PHE A 80 -0.37 -20.42 3.25
C PHE A 80 -0.88 -20.50 1.82
N VAL A 81 -2.20 -20.56 1.64
CA VAL A 81 -2.85 -20.51 0.32
C VAL A 81 -3.70 -19.24 0.26
N ASP A 82 -3.43 -18.37 -0.72
CA ASP A 82 -4.19 -17.12 -0.90
C ASP A 82 -5.58 -17.36 -1.49
N ALA A 83 -6.40 -16.31 -1.54
CA ALA A 83 -7.75 -16.35 -2.10
C ALA A 83 -7.81 -16.75 -3.59
N ASN A 84 -6.69 -16.68 -4.32
CA ASN A 84 -6.56 -17.11 -5.71
C ASN A 84 -6.06 -18.57 -5.82
N GLY A 85 -5.89 -19.28 -4.71
CA GLY A 85 -5.39 -20.65 -4.68
C GLY A 85 -3.87 -20.77 -4.83
N LYS A 86 -3.11 -19.68 -4.75
CA LYS A 86 -1.65 -19.74 -4.85
C LYS A 86 -1.05 -20.06 -3.48
N ARG A 87 -0.11 -20.99 -3.48
CA ARG A 87 0.55 -21.52 -2.27
C ARG A 87 1.90 -20.85 -2.04
N TYR A 88 2.20 -20.61 -0.77
CA TYR A 88 3.40 -19.95 -0.30
C TYR A 88 3.93 -20.68 0.94
N ASP A 89 5.22 -20.95 0.95
CA ASP A 89 5.95 -21.66 2.01
C ASP A 89 7.08 -20.81 2.62
N ASP A 90 7.26 -19.58 2.15
CA ASP A 90 8.39 -18.71 2.47
C ASP A 90 7.98 -17.36 3.11
N TRP A 91 6.68 -17.10 3.30
CA TRP A 91 6.20 -15.85 3.89
C TRP A 91 5.09 -16.02 4.93
N LEU A 92 4.98 -15.07 5.85
CA LEU A 92 3.82 -14.88 6.71
C LEU A 92 2.82 -13.96 5.98
N PRO A 93 1.55 -14.39 5.80
CA PRO A 93 0.55 -13.54 5.15
C PRO A 93 0.23 -12.31 6.02
N ALA A 94 -0.38 -11.29 5.40
CA ALA A 94 -1.07 -10.26 6.19
C ALA A 94 -2.22 -10.92 6.95
N ILE A 95 -2.17 -10.86 8.28
CA ILE A 95 -3.22 -11.37 9.15
C ILE A 95 -3.96 -10.17 9.73
N ARG A 96 -5.25 -10.06 9.43
CA ARG A 96 -6.18 -9.19 10.15
C ARG A 96 -6.80 -10.00 11.28
N LEU A 97 -6.70 -9.49 12.50
CA LEU A 97 -7.45 -10.02 13.64
C LEU A 97 -8.80 -9.30 13.67
N GLU A 98 -9.88 -10.07 13.68
CA GLU A 98 -11.25 -9.59 13.94
C GLU A 98 -11.65 -9.90 15.39
#